data_AF-A0A916V8H5-F1
#
_entry.id   AF-A0A916V8H5-F1
#
_cell.length_a   1.000
_cell.length_b   1.000
_cell.length_c   1.000
_cell.angle_alpha   90.00
_cell.angle_beta   90.00
_cell.angle_gamma   90.00
#
_symmetry.space_group_name_H-M   'P 1'
#
loop_
_entity.id
_entity.type
_entity.pdbx_description
1 polymer ?
#
loop_
_entity_poly.entity_id
_entity_poly.type
_entity_poly.pdbx_seq_one_letter_code
_entity_poly.pdbx_strand_id
1 'polypeptide(L)'
;MLPEDDANRQIINGFILNLSVNKTAIQVLPIANGWKKVVDKFKNDHVSEMGKFPKRMIVLVIDFDDYKEPDGLSYENRLIYIKSQVPEELQERVFILGSRTAPEKLKNDMKKSFEDIGEALAKDCVENTNETWEHHLLRHNENELKRVRLAVKPFLFN
;
A
#
# COMPACT_ATOMS: atom_id res chain seq x y z
N MET A 1 1.08 8.39 1.31
CA MET A 1 0.85 7.16 0.51
C MET A 1 1.08 7.49 -0.95
N LEU A 2 1.88 6.70 -1.65
CA LEU A 2 2.22 6.89 -3.05
C LEU A 2 1.53 5.81 -3.91
N PRO A 3 0.40 6.15 -4.58
CA PRO A 3 -0.29 5.21 -5.44
C PRO A 3 0.38 5.06 -6.81
N GLU A 4 0.38 3.84 -7.34
CA GLU A 4 0.76 3.54 -8.71
C GLU A 4 -0.20 4.21 -9.70
N ASP A 5 -1.50 3.97 -9.58
CA ASP A 5 -2.51 4.48 -10.51
C ASP A 5 -3.76 5.05 -9.82
N ASP A 6 -4.81 5.30 -10.60
CA ASP A 6 -6.07 5.81 -10.07
C ASP A 6 -6.86 4.78 -9.27
N ALA A 7 -6.84 3.50 -9.65
CA ALA A 7 -7.54 2.47 -8.90
C ALA A 7 -6.94 2.30 -7.49
N ASN A 8 -5.60 2.29 -7.38
CA ASN A 8 -4.93 2.31 -6.08
C ASN A 8 -5.28 3.59 -5.29
N ARG A 9 -5.32 4.75 -5.95
CA ARG A 9 -5.70 6.02 -5.31
C ARG A 9 -7.12 5.98 -4.76
N GLN A 10 -8.08 5.44 -5.50
CA GLN A 10 -9.48 5.31 -5.05
C GLN A 10 -9.61 4.37 -3.85
N ILE A 11 -8.85 3.26 -3.81
CA ILE A 11 -8.78 2.40 -2.60
C ILE A 11 -8.22 3.18 -1.41
N ILE A 12 -7.16 3.96 -1.58
CA ILE A 12 -6.63 4.82 -0.51
C ILE A 12 -7.68 5.84 -0.06
N ASN A 13 -8.39 6.46 -0.99
CA ASN A 13 -9.46 7.41 -0.67
C ASN A 13 -10.55 6.74 0.18
N GLY A 14 -11.00 5.54 -0.19
CA GLY A 14 -11.90 4.73 0.63
C GLY A 14 -11.37 4.45 2.02
N PHE A 15 -10.09 4.08 2.14
CA PHE A 15 -9.44 3.81 3.42
C PHE A 15 -9.49 5.03 4.35
N ILE A 16 -9.21 6.23 3.82
CA ILE A 16 -9.27 7.46 4.62
C ILE A 16 -10.69 7.96 4.85
N LEU A 17 -11.73 7.41 4.21
CA LEU A 17 -13.11 7.80 4.49
C LEU A 17 -13.59 7.30 5.86
N ASN A 18 -13.06 6.17 6.34
CA ASN A 18 -13.37 5.59 7.64
C ASN A 18 -13.18 6.61 8.78
N LEU A 19 -14.21 6.78 9.62
CA LEU A 19 -14.25 7.82 10.66
C LEU A 19 -13.25 7.60 11.81
N SER A 20 -12.82 6.35 12.02
CA SER A 20 -11.81 6.01 13.02
C SER A 20 -10.39 6.32 12.55
N VAL A 21 -10.19 6.65 11.25
CA VAL A 21 -8.90 7.04 10.69
C VAL A 21 -8.67 8.54 10.88
N ASN A 22 -7.54 8.89 11.49
CA ASN A 22 -7.04 10.27 11.52
C ASN A 22 -6.56 10.70 10.13
N LYS A 23 -7.50 11.23 9.33
CA LYS A 23 -7.25 11.66 7.94
C LYS A 23 -6.13 12.70 7.83
N THR A 24 -5.92 13.52 8.87
CA THR A 24 -4.87 14.55 8.88
C THR A 24 -3.45 13.97 8.96
N ALA A 25 -3.31 12.73 9.43
CA ALA A 25 -2.04 12.02 9.47
C ALA A 25 -1.66 11.39 8.11
N ILE A 26 -2.57 11.42 7.12
CA ILE A 26 -2.36 10.79 5.81
C ILE A 26 -2.33 11.85 4.71
N GLN A 27 -1.23 11.87 3.96
CA GLN A 27 -1.15 12.56 2.68
C GLN A 27 -1.26 11.55 1.54
N VAL A 28 -2.25 11.69 0.66
CA VAL A 28 -2.34 10.95 -0.60
C VAL A 28 -1.55 11.72 -1.67
N LEU A 29 -0.50 11.10 -2.22
CA LEU A 29 0.37 11.71 -3.21
C LEU A 29 -0.19 11.55 -4.64
N PRO A 30 0.26 12.36 -5.61
CA PRO A 30 -0.11 12.17 -7.01
C PRO A 30 0.29 10.78 -7.54
N ILE A 31 -0.56 10.20 -8.39
CA ILE A 31 -0.32 8.89 -9.01
C ILE A 31 1.02 8.84 -9.75
N ALA A 32 1.67 7.69 -9.75
CA ALA A 32 2.96 7.50 -10.41
C ALA A 32 2.84 7.14 -11.90
N ASN A 33 1.74 6.50 -12.30
CA ASN A 33 1.50 5.87 -13.62
C ASN A 33 2.46 4.71 -13.91
N GLY A 34 2.52 3.74 -12.99
CA GLY A 34 3.28 2.49 -13.10
C GLY A 34 4.20 2.23 -11.89
N TRP A 35 4.35 0.97 -11.48
CA TRP A 35 5.12 0.58 -10.28
C TRP A 35 6.59 0.99 -10.36
N LYS A 36 7.23 0.93 -11.53
CA LYS A 36 8.62 1.41 -11.70
C LYS A 36 8.72 2.91 -11.41
N LYS A 37 7.71 3.68 -11.83
CA LYS A 37 7.64 5.12 -11.53
C LYS A 37 7.34 5.39 -10.06
N VAL A 38 6.61 4.50 -9.37
CA VAL A 38 6.45 4.58 -7.90
C VAL A 38 7.83 4.51 -7.24
N VAL A 39 8.65 3.55 -7.65
CA VAL A 39 10.03 3.39 -7.16
C VAL A 39 10.87 4.61 -7.50
N ASP A 40 10.86 5.08 -8.74
CA ASP A 40 11.65 6.24 -9.17
C ASP A 40 11.26 7.51 -8.40
N LYS A 41 9.96 7.79 -8.27
CA LYS A 41 9.45 8.92 -7.45
C LYS A 41 9.84 8.79 -5.99
N PHE A 42 9.72 7.60 -5.41
CA PHE A 42 10.15 7.36 -4.04
C PHE A 42 11.65 7.69 -3.86
N LYS A 43 12.51 7.18 -4.74
CA LYS A 43 13.96 7.40 -4.66
C LYS A 43 14.33 8.86 -4.86
N ASN A 44 13.79 9.50 -5.88
CA ASN A 44 14.18 10.84 -6.29
C ASN A 44 13.58 11.93 -5.39
N ASP A 45 12.33 11.74 -4.93
CA ASP A 45 11.56 12.81 -4.31
C ASP A 45 11.31 12.60 -2.81
N HIS A 46 11.44 11.36 -2.30
CA HIS A 46 11.01 11.03 -0.94
C HIS A 46 12.13 10.53 -0.04
N VAL A 47 13.17 9.86 -0.55
CA VAL A 47 14.30 9.41 0.28
C VAL A 47 14.97 10.58 1.02
N SER A 48 15.35 11.64 0.30
CA SER A 48 15.98 12.82 0.92
C SER A 48 15.08 13.48 1.97
N GLU A 49 13.78 13.60 1.67
CA GLU A 49 12.80 14.18 2.58
C GLU A 49 12.58 13.32 3.83
N MET A 50 12.59 12.00 3.71
CA MET A 50 12.49 11.08 4.86
C MET A 50 13.73 11.11 5.75
N GLY A 51 14.88 11.55 5.23
CA GLY A 51 16.07 11.88 6.03
C GLY A 51 15.87 13.17 6.86
N LYS A 52 15.20 14.18 6.30
CA LYS A 52 14.88 15.44 7.01
C LYS A 52 13.78 15.26 8.05
N PHE A 53 12.81 14.38 7.79
CA PHE A 53 11.65 14.15 8.64
C PHE A 53 11.67 12.71 9.21
N PRO A 54 12.27 12.49 10.40
CA PRO A 54 12.51 11.14 10.93
C PRO A 54 11.24 10.37 11.27
N LYS A 55 10.13 11.07 11.54
CA LYS A 55 8.80 10.46 11.79
C LYS A 55 8.00 10.20 10.52
N ARG A 56 8.47 10.66 9.36
CA ARG A 56 7.77 10.45 8.09
C ARG A 56 7.85 8.97 7.73
N MET A 57 6.70 8.40 7.41
CA MET A 57 6.54 7.06 6.86
C MET A 57 5.94 7.16 5.47
N ILE A 58 6.23 6.17 4.62
CA ILE A 58 5.61 6.08 3.29
C ILE A 58 5.10 4.66 3.04
N VAL A 59 3.90 4.59 2.49
CA VAL A 59 3.33 3.37 1.94
C VAL A 59 3.34 3.53 0.43
N LEU A 60 4.05 2.64 -0.26
CA LEU A 60 3.99 2.47 -1.71
C LEU A 60 2.82 1.52 -1.98
N VAL A 61 1.83 1.99 -2.74
CA VAL A 61 0.65 1.19 -3.09
C VAL A 61 0.73 0.85 -4.57
N ILE A 62 0.97 -0.42 -4.87
CA ILE A 62 1.26 -0.90 -6.22
C ILE A 62 0.37 -2.08 -6.60
N ASP A 63 0.36 -2.39 -7.89
CA ASP A 63 -0.14 -3.65 -8.40
C ASP A 63 1.04 -4.60 -8.59
N PHE A 64 0.91 -5.83 -8.09
CA PHE A 64 1.97 -6.81 -8.23
C PHE A 64 1.97 -7.51 -9.60
N ASP A 65 0.89 -7.36 -10.37
CA ASP A 65 0.68 -7.95 -11.70
C ASP A 65 1.21 -9.39 -11.82
N ASP A 66 0.75 -10.30 -10.97
CA ASP A 66 1.19 -11.71 -10.95
C ASP A 66 0.77 -12.53 -12.20
N TYR A 67 0.52 -11.86 -13.34
CA TYR A 67 0.35 -12.50 -14.64
C TYR A 67 1.72 -12.80 -15.23
N LYS A 68 2.10 -14.08 -15.25
CA LYS A 68 3.09 -14.71 -16.15
C LYS A 68 3.88 -13.72 -17.00
N GLU A 69 4.87 -13.05 -16.41
CA GLU A 69 5.98 -12.52 -17.18
C GLU A 69 6.65 -13.73 -17.85
N PRO A 70 7.06 -13.66 -19.14
CA PRO A 70 7.72 -14.76 -19.85
C PRO A 70 9.00 -15.27 -19.18
N ASP A 71 9.53 -14.53 -18.20
CA ASP A 71 10.70 -14.84 -17.38
C ASP A 71 10.37 -15.50 -16.03
N GLY A 72 9.09 -15.73 -15.72
CA GLY A 72 8.64 -16.45 -14.52
C GLY A 72 8.71 -15.67 -13.21
N LEU A 73 8.83 -14.34 -13.25
CA LEU A 73 8.90 -13.54 -12.02
C LEU A 73 7.55 -13.47 -11.30
N SER A 74 7.47 -13.92 -10.04
CA SER A 74 6.29 -13.84 -9.18
C SER A 74 6.17 -12.46 -8.50
N TYR A 75 5.03 -12.19 -7.87
CA TYR A 75 4.87 -11.04 -6.95
C TYR A 75 6.03 -10.86 -5.95
N GLU A 76 6.68 -11.96 -5.54
CA GLU A 76 7.82 -11.96 -4.62
C GLU A 76 9.03 -11.27 -5.22
N ASN A 77 9.31 -11.47 -6.51
CA ASN A 77 10.43 -10.84 -7.17
C ASN A 77 10.24 -9.33 -7.32
N ARG A 78 9.00 -8.89 -7.59
CA ARG A 78 8.67 -7.45 -7.59
C ARG A 78 8.83 -6.86 -6.19
N LEU A 79 8.35 -7.57 -5.15
CA LEU A 79 8.53 -7.14 -3.76
C LEU A 79 10.01 -7.07 -3.36
N ILE A 80 10.81 -8.10 -3.68
CA ILE A 80 12.26 -8.16 -3.44
C ILE A 80 12.96 -7.00 -4.15
N TYR A 81 12.64 -6.79 -5.42
CA TYR A 81 13.19 -5.69 -6.19
C TYR A 81 12.87 -4.35 -5.51
N ILE A 82 11.61 -4.05 -5.21
CA ILE A 82 11.24 -2.76 -4.59
C ILE A 82 11.92 -2.60 -3.23
N LYS A 83 11.96 -3.65 -2.40
CA LYS A 83 12.67 -3.63 -1.11
C LYS A 83 14.16 -3.35 -1.27
N SER A 84 14.81 -3.89 -2.30
CA SER A 84 16.23 -3.62 -2.60
C SER A 84 16.49 -2.15 -2.96
N GLN A 85 15.46 -1.41 -3.38
CA GLN A 85 15.56 0.02 -3.69
C GLN A 85 15.36 0.92 -2.48
N VAL A 86 14.97 0.36 -1.33
CA VAL A 86 14.80 1.09 -0.07
C VAL A 86 16.14 1.12 0.68
N PRO A 87 16.68 2.32 1.00
CA PRO A 87 17.86 2.44 1.86
C PRO A 87 17.66 1.74 3.20
N GLU A 88 18.71 1.11 3.73
CA GLU A 88 18.66 0.30 4.95
C GLU A 88 18.05 1.07 6.13
N GLU A 89 18.44 2.33 6.29
CA GLU A 89 17.98 3.24 7.34
C GLU A 89 16.51 3.65 7.23
N LEU A 90 15.88 3.40 6.07
CA LEU A 90 14.48 3.71 5.81
C LEU A 90 13.58 2.47 5.84
N GLN A 91 14.13 1.26 5.91
CA GLN A 91 13.35 0.03 5.77
C GLN A 91 12.18 -0.03 6.75
N GLU A 92 12.36 0.37 8.01
CA GLU A 92 11.32 0.37 9.05
C GLU A 92 10.19 1.37 8.81
N ARG A 93 10.38 2.35 7.91
CA ARG A 93 9.45 3.46 7.64
C ARG A 93 8.88 3.44 6.22
N VAL A 94 9.28 2.47 5.40
CA VAL A 94 8.79 2.26 4.05
C VAL A 94 8.08 0.93 3.98
N PHE A 95 6.84 0.97 3.52
CA PHE A 95 5.97 -0.20 3.42
C PHE A 95 5.50 -0.36 1.98
N ILE A 96 5.35 -1.61 1.54
CA ILE A 96 4.86 -1.93 0.21
C ILE A 96 3.58 -2.75 0.38
N LEU A 97 2.46 -2.20 -0.08
CA LEU A 97 1.17 -2.88 -0.07
C LEU A 97 0.58 -2.85 -1.48
N GLY A 98 -0.27 -3.82 -1.80
CA GLY A 98 -0.81 -3.89 -3.14
C GLY A 98 -1.78 -5.02 -3.38
N SER A 99 -2.46 -4.98 -4.52
CA SER A 99 -3.22 -6.13 -4.98
C SER A 99 -2.30 -7.09 -5.75
N ARG A 100 -2.53 -8.40 -5.60
CA ARG A 100 -1.66 -9.42 -6.22
C ARG A 100 -1.65 -9.33 -7.75
N THR A 101 -2.77 -8.90 -8.31
CA THR A 101 -2.93 -8.63 -9.75
C THR A 101 -3.33 -7.15 -9.92
N ALA A 102 -4.23 -6.85 -10.85
CA ALA A 102 -4.82 -5.52 -10.99
C ALA A 102 -6.01 -5.31 -10.01
N PRO A 103 -6.24 -4.10 -9.47
CA PRO A 103 -7.32 -3.79 -8.54
C PRO A 103 -8.70 -4.03 -9.12
N GLU A 104 -8.89 -3.95 -10.44
CA GLU A 104 -10.15 -4.22 -11.12
C GLU A 104 -10.63 -5.65 -10.86
N LYS A 105 -9.70 -6.61 -10.75
CA LYS A 105 -10.07 -7.98 -10.36
C LYS A 105 -10.57 -8.04 -8.94
N LEU A 106 -9.90 -7.38 -8.01
CA LEU A 106 -10.33 -7.28 -6.62
C LEU A 106 -11.73 -6.65 -6.52
N LYS A 107 -11.97 -5.57 -7.26
CA LYS A 107 -13.28 -4.92 -7.39
C LYS A 107 -14.37 -5.89 -7.86
N ASN A 108 -14.08 -6.64 -8.92
CA ASN A 108 -15.03 -7.58 -9.51
C ASN A 108 -15.31 -8.78 -8.59
N ASP A 109 -14.28 -9.36 -7.99
CA ASP A 109 -14.42 -10.52 -7.09
C ASP A 109 -15.21 -10.16 -5.83
N MET A 110 -14.95 -8.98 -5.26
CA MET A 110 -15.62 -8.51 -4.06
C MET A 110 -16.99 -7.88 -4.32
N LYS A 111 -17.32 -7.58 -5.59
CA LYS A 111 -18.55 -6.86 -5.99
C LYS A 111 -18.75 -5.55 -5.23
N LYS A 112 -17.67 -4.79 -5.05
CA LYS A 112 -17.60 -3.53 -4.29
C LYS A 112 -16.98 -2.43 -5.15
N SER A 113 -17.21 -1.16 -4.81
CA SER A 113 -16.39 -0.09 -5.40
C SER A 113 -14.97 -0.10 -4.83
N PHE A 114 -14.04 0.62 -5.45
CA PHE A 114 -12.68 0.76 -4.90
C PHE A 114 -12.70 1.44 -3.54
N GLU A 115 -13.57 2.43 -3.34
CA GLU A 115 -13.71 3.13 -2.07
C GLU A 115 -14.28 2.21 -0.98
N ASP A 116 -15.31 1.41 -1.29
CA ASP A 116 -15.87 0.43 -0.35
C ASP A 116 -14.85 -0.64 0.06
N ILE A 117 -13.95 -1.02 -0.86
CA ILE A 117 -12.83 -1.91 -0.55
C ILE A 117 -11.87 -1.22 0.43
N GLY A 118 -11.49 0.02 0.13
CA GLY A 118 -10.64 0.82 1.01
C GLY A 118 -11.20 0.97 2.42
N GLU A 119 -12.48 1.31 2.53
CA GLU A 119 -13.17 1.46 3.82
C GLU A 119 -13.19 0.15 4.61
N ALA A 120 -13.44 -0.98 3.93
CA ALA A 120 -13.41 -2.30 4.55
C ALA A 120 -11.99 -2.66 5.06
N LEU A 121 -10.94 -2.34 4.29
CA LEU A 121 -9.54 -2.54 4.72
C LEU A 121 -9.17 -1.69 5.95
N ALA A 122 -9.70 -0.47 6.05
CA ALA A 122 -9.55 0.38 7.22
C ALA A 122 -10.27 -0.18 8.44
N LYS A 123 -11.52 -0.64 8.24
CA LYS A 123 -12.33 -1.28 9.28
C LYS A 123 -11.63 -2.49 9.89
N ASP A 124 -11.07 -3.36 9.05
CA ASP A 124 -10.26 -4.51 9.51
C ASP A 124 -9.11 -4.08 10.43
N CYS A 125 -8.44 -2.96 10.12
CA CYS A 125 -7.35 -2.46 10.96
C CYS A 125 -7.83 -1.96 12.33
N VAL A 126 -8.99 -1.29 12.37
CA VAL A 126 -9.59 -0.77 13.61
C VAL A 126 -10.05 -1.91 14.51
N GLU A 127 -10.77 -2.87 13.93
CA GLU A 127 -11.38 -4.00 14.65
C GLU A 127 -10.40 -5.13 14.96
N ASN A 128 -9.15 -5.01 14.49
CA ASN A 128 -8.11 -6.06 14.57
C ASN A 128 -8.57 -7.39 13.93
N THR A 129 -9.31 -7.29 12.83
CA THR A 129 -9.70 -8.41 11.98
C THR A 129 -8.91 -8.39 10.67
N ASN A 130 -9.06 -9.42 9.84
CA ASN A 130 -8.47 -9.51 8.51
C ASN A 130 -9.49 -9.96 7.47
N GLU A 131 -10.80 -9.82 7.70
CA GLU A 131 -11.82 -10.40 6.80
C GLU A 131 -11.63 -9.97 5.33
N THR A 132 -11.33 -8.69 5.12
CA THR A 132 -11.03 -8.10 3.82
C THR A 132 -9.60 -8.42 3.39
N TRP A 133 -8.63 -8.32 4.30
CA TRP A 133 -7.21 -8.59 4.03
C TRP A 133 -6.91 -10.06 3.67
N GLU A 134 -7.69 -11.02 4.15
CA GLU A 134 -7.57 -12.44 3.84
C GLU A 134 -8.05 -12.80 2.42
N HIS A 135 -8.62 -11.84 1.67
CA HIS A 135 -8.97 -12.05 0.27
C HIS A 135 -7.77 -12.58 -0.50
N HIS A 136 -7.97 -13.54 -1.40
CA HIS A 136 -6.87 -14.27 -2.05
C HIS A 136 -5.90 -13.36 -2.85
N LEU A 137 -6.37 -12.19 -3.29
CA LEU A 137 -5.56 -11.15 -3.95
C LEU A 137 -4.85 -10.18 -2.98
N LEU A 138 -5.14 -10.23 -1.67
CA LEU A 138 -4.60 -9.32 -0.66
C LEU A 138 -3.81 -10.03 0.45
N ARG A 139 -4.10 -11.29 0.75
CA ARG A 139 -3.46 -12.05 1.86
C ARG A 139 -1.94 -12.10 1.80
N HIS A 140 -1.35 -11.97 0.61
CA HIS A 140 0.11 -11.91 0.44
C HIS A 140 0.76 -10.70 1.14
N ASN A 141 -0.02 -9.65 1.44
CA ASN A 141 0.45 -8.48 2.18
C ASN A 141 0.65 -8.75 3.68
N GLU A 142 0.27 -9.91 4.22
CA GLU A 142 0.20 -10.18 5.67
C GLU A 142 1.42 -9.67 6.46
N ASN A 143 2.62 -9.96 5.96
CA ASN A 143 3.86 -9.54 6.63
C ASN A 143 4.03 -8.01 6.65
N GLU A 144 3.75 -7.33 5.53
CA GLU A 144 3.81 -5.87 5.46
C GLU A 144 2.67 -5.22 6.25
N LEU A 145 1.47 -5.81 6.24
CA LEU A 145 0.34 -5.34 7.02
C LEU A 145 0.63 -5.38 8.53
N LYS A 146 1.25 -6.44 9.03
CA LYS A 146 1.70 -6.52 10.43
C LYS A 146 2.67 -5.38 10.77
N ARG A 147 3.65 -5.12 9.90
CA ARG A 147 4.62 -4.03 10.07
C ARG A 147 3.94 -2.66 10.07
N VAL A 148 3.06 -2.40 9.10
CA VAL A 148 2.30 -1.16 9.00
C VAL A 148 1.46 -0.95 10.25
N ARG A 149 0.66 -1.94 10.66
CA ARG A 149 -0.20 -1.83 11.84
C ARG A 149 0.59 -1.49 13.10
N LEU A 150 1.71 -2.16 13.34
CA LEU A 150 2.58 -1.86 14.48
C LEU A 150 3.13 -0.42 14.44
N ALA A 151 3.52 0.05 13.25
CA ALA A 151 4.10 1.37 13.08
C ALA A 151 3.07 2.50 13.20
N VAL A 152 1.86 2.33 12.63
CA VAL A 152 0.89 3.42 12.45
C VAL A 152 -0.21 3.45 13.50
N LYS A 153 -0.57 2.31 14.11
CA LYS A 153 -1.67 2.24 15.08
C LYS A 153 -1.62 3.28 16.21
N PRO A 154 -0.44 3.65 16.77
CA PRO A 154 -0.36 4.65 17.83
C PRO A 154 -0.83 6.07 17.45
N PHE A 155 -0.96 6.39 16.17
CA PHE A 155 -1.31 7.76 15.72
C PHE A 155 -2.36 7.81 14.60
N LEU A 156 -2.61 6.69 13.91
CA LEU A 156 -3.48 6.65 12.75
C LEU A 156 -4.95 6.41 13.10
N PHE A 157 -5.21 5.72 14.21
CA PHE A 157 -6.57 5.41 14.65
C PHE A 157 -6.84 6.12 15.98
N ASN A 158 -8.02 6.72 16.09
CA ASN A 158 -8.50 7.38 17.31
C ASN A 158 -9.06 6.37 18.32
#